data_AF-A0A9E6QWH8-F1
#
_entry.id   AF-A0A9E6QWH8-F1
#
_cell.length_a   1.000
_cell.length_b   1.000
_cell.length_c   1.000
_cell.angle_alpha   90.00
_cell.angle_beta   90.00
_cell.angle_gamma   90.00
#
_symmetry.space_group_name_H-M   'P 1'
#
loop_
_entity.id
_entity.type
_entity.pdbx_description
1 polymer ?
#
loop_
_entity_poly.entity_id
_entity_poly.type
_entity_poly.pdbx_seq_one_letter_code
_entity_poly.pdbx_strand_id
1 'polypeptide(L)'
;MTKSDFGPDQTALSGEARLKARTRKFWTFLALGFALSLAIGFFTGTAGALYEGGTLPGWTIYALWGVALAGFSWFTWEYFRRVDELDLMDNLWAAIIAFYFYVLAMPSWWLFNDLGLAPEPDHIVIYFSTVLVMFIAYGLRKLGLR
;
A
#
# COMPACT_ATOMS: atom_id res chain seq x y z
N MET A 1 45.03 -8.72 -35.73
CA MET A 1 44.01 -8.24 -34.79
C MET A 1 44.18 -9.01 -33.49
N THR A 2 44.87 -8.40 -32.53
CA THR A 2 45.28 -9.00 -31.25
C THR A 2 44.38 -8.51 -30.13
N LYS A 3 44.21 -9.36 -29.11
CA LYS A 3 43.23 -9.32 -28.01
C LYS A 3 43.36 -8.13 -27.03
N SER A 4 43.92 -7.00 -27.45
CA SER A 4 44.26 -5.84 -26.60
C SER A 4 43.33 -4.63 -26.73
N ASP A 5 42.26 -4.72 -27.54
CA ASP A 5 41.38 -3.58 -27.83
C ASP A 5 40.18 -3.44 -26.86
N PHE A 6 40.12 -4.24 -25.81
CA PHE A 6 39.08 -4.11 -24.79
C PHE A 6 39.62 -3.30 -23.60
N GLY A 7 39.26 -2.01 -23.57
CA GLY A 7 39.52 -1.11 -22.45
C GLY A 7 38.89 -1.61 -21.14
N PRO A 8 39.22 -0.98 -20.01
CA PRO A 8 38.70 -1.37 -18.70
C PRO A 8 37.23 -0.94 -18.56
N ASP A 9 36.30 -1.62 -19.24
CA ASP A 9 34.85 -1.46 -19.05
C ASP A 9 34.27 -2.57 -18.15
N GLN A 10 35.03 -2.93 -17.11
CA GLN A 10 34.65 -3.93 -16.10
C GLN A 10 33.65 -3.41 -15.05
N THR A 11 32.90 -2.35 -15.33
CA THR A 11 31.86 -1.84 -14.39
C THR A 11 30.43 -1.98 -14.90
N ALA A 12 30.22 -2.63 -16.05
CA ALA A 12 28.89 -3.03 -16.46
C ALA A 12 28.41 -4.24 -15.63
N LEU A 13 27.68 -3.99 -14.54
CA LEU A 13 26.94 -5.03 -13.81
C LEU A 13 26.22 -5.95 -14.80
N SER A 14 26.35 -7.26 -14.63
CA SER A 14 25.58 -8.25 -15.41
C SER A 14 24.08 -7.96 -15.32
N GLY A 15 23.31 -8.34 -16.34
CA GLY A 15 21.86 -8.09 -16.37
C GLY A 15 21.13 -8.61 -15.13
N GLU A 16 21.53 -9.78 -14.63
CA GLU A 16 21.01 -10.35 -13.37
C GLU A 16 21.37 -9.52 -12.14
N ALA A 17 22.60 -9.01 -12.06
CA ALA A 17 23.03 -8.16 -10.95
C ALA A 17 22.29 -6.82 -10.95
N ARG A 18 22.00 -6.25 -12.13
CA ARG A 18 21.16 -5.05 -12.28
C ARG A 18 19.73 -5.31 -11.82
N LEU A 19 19.14 -6.45 -12.21
CA LEU A 19 17.79 -6.83 -11.79
C LEU A 19 17.71 -7.01 -10.26
N LYS A 20 18.64 -7.77 -9.66
CA LYS A 20 18.67 -7.99 -8.22
C LYS A 20 18.84 -6.69 -7.44
N ALA A 21 19.67 -5.77 -7.93
CA ALA A 21 19.83 -4.44 -7.33
C ALA A 21 18.55 -3.60 -7.42
N ARG A 22 17.83 -3.63 -8.55
CA ARG A 22 16.54 -2.95 -8.74
C ARG A 22 15.49 -3.50 -7.78
N THR A 23 15.35 -4.82 -7.71
CA THR A 23 14.40 -5.51 -6.82
C THR A 23 14.68 -5.19 -5.36
N ARG A 24 15.94 -5.22 -4.92
CA ARG A 24 16.30 -4.84 -3.55
C ARG A 24 15.92 -3.39 -3.24
N LYS A 25 16.24 -2.44 -4.13
CA LYS A 25 15.86 -1.03 -3.95
C LYS A 25 14.36 -0.83 -3.85
N PHE A 26 13.59 -1.57 -4.63
CA PHE A 26 12.12 -1.55 -4.56
C PHE A 26 11.60 -2.05 -3.21
N TRP A 27 12.08 -3.21 -2.74
CA TRP A 27 11.68 -3.73 -1.43
C TRP A 27 12.13 -2.85 -0.27
N THR A 28 13.32 -2.25 -0.34
CA THR A 28 13.75 -1.26 0.64
C THR A 28 12.85 -0.04 0.64
N PHE A 29 12.45 0.47 -0.52
CA PHE A 29 11.50 1.58 -0.64
C PHE A 29 10.15 1.24 0.00
N LEU A 30 9.61 0.04 -0.26
CA LEU A 30 8.36 -0.42 0.35
C LEU A 30 8.49 -0.57 1.88
N ALA A 31 9.56 -1.18 2.36
CA ALA A 31 9.79 -1.38 3.79
C ALA A 31 9.92 -0.05 4.54
N LEU A 32 10.64 0.92 3.96
CA LEU A 32 10.75 2.27 4.51
C LEU A 32 9.41 3.01 4.50
N GLY A 33 8.65 2.91 3.40
CA GLY A 33 7.30 3.47 3.31
C GLY A 33 6.38 2.91 4.38
N PHE A 34 6.37 1.59 4.55
CA PHE A 34 5.58 0.92 5.58
C PHE A 34 5.99 1.34 7.01
N ALA A 35 7.30 1.37 7.30
CA ALA A 35 7.80 1.83 8.59
C ALA A 35 7.40 3.30 8.87
N LEU A 36 7.48 4.16 7.86
CA LEU A 36 7.04 5.55 7.97
C LEU A 36 5.54 5.64 8.21
N SER A 37 4.72 4.85 7.51
CA SER A 37 3.26 4.80 7.74
C SER A 37 2.91 4.36 9.16
N LEU A 38 3.60 3.37 9.72
CA LEU A 38 3.41 2.97 11.12
C LEU A 38 3.75 4.10 12.09
N ALA A 39 4.88 4.80 11.87
CA ALA A 39 5.27 5.94 12.68
C ALA A 39 4.22 7.06 12.60
N ILE A 40 3.78 7.42 11.38
CA ILE A 40 2.73 8.42 11.18
C ILE A 40 1.45 8.01 11.91
N GLY A 41 1.01 6.75 11.77
CA GLY A 41 -0.17 6.23 12.46
C GLY A 41 -0.10 6.40 13.98
N PHE A 42 1.05 6.06 14.57
CA PHE A 42 1.30 6.26 16.00
C PHE A 42 1.22 7.74 16.41
N PHE A 43 1.87 8.63 15.67
CA PHE A 43 1.85 10.07 15.95
C PHE A 43 0.45 10.67 15.77
N THR A 44 -0.31 10.25 14.75
CA THR A 44 -1.69 10.70 14.55
C THR A 44 -2.61 10.26 15.67
N GLY A 45 -2.43 9.04 16.20
CA GLY A 45 -3.19 8.57 17.36
C GLY A 45 -2.90 9.41 18.61
N THR A 46 -1.63 9.75 18.83
CA THR A 46 -1.21 10.62 19.94
C THR A 46 -1.75 12.04 19.78
N ALA A 47 -1.71 12.60 18.57
CA ALA A 47 -2.27 13.91 18.26
C ALA A 47 -3.79 13.95 18.48
N GLY A 48 -4.50 12.86 18.14
CA GLY A 48 -5.93 12.70 18.44
C GLY A 48 -6.22 12.80 19.94
N ALA A 49 -5.48 12.06 20.76
CA ALA A 49 -5.62 12.11 22.22
C ALA A 49 -5.33 13.51 22.80
N LEU A 50 -4.33 14.22 22.26
CA LEU A 50 -4.02 15.60 22.67
C LEU A 50 -5.07 16.62 22.25
N TYR A 51 -5.74 16.39 21.11
CA TYR A 51 -6.88 17.20 20.67
C TYR A 51 -8.09 16.97 21.58
N GLU A 52 -8.43 15.72 21.88
CA GLU A 52 -9.50 15.37 22.83
C GLU A 52 -9.25 15.95 24.23
N GLY A 53 -7.97 15.96 24.66
CA GLY A 53 -7.53 16.60 25.90
C GLY A 53 -7.46 18.13 25.85
N GLY A 54 -7.88 18.77 24.75
CA GLY A 54 -7.92 20.24 24.59
C GLY A 54 -6.55 20.92 24.48
N THR A 55 -5.46 20.14 24.36
CA THR A 55 -4.09 20.66 24.26
C THR A 55 -3.77 21.13 22.85
N LEU A 56 -4.25 20.39 21.84
CA LEU A 56 -4.09 20.76 20.43
C LEU A 56 -5.36 21.43 19.89
N PRO A 57 -5.22 22.55 19.14
CA PRO A 57 -6.34 23.14 18.43
C PRO A 57 -6.69 22.32 17.18
N GLY A 58 -7.97 22.25 16.81
CA GLY A 58 -8.45 21.37 15.72
C GLY A 58 -7.79 21.60 14.35
N TRP A 59 -7.31 22.82 14.07
CA TRP A 59 -6.59 23.11 12.82
C TRP A 59 -5.30 22.27 12.66
N THR A 60 -4.68 21.86 13.76
CA THR A 60 -3.48 21.01 13.73
C THR A 60 -3.77 19.63 13.17
N ILE A 61 -4.97 19.08 13.43
CA ILE A 61 -5.40 17.79 12.89
C ILE A 61 -5.54 17.87 11.36
N TYR A 62 -6.16 18.94 10.85
CA TYR A 62 -6.24 19.18 9.41
C TYR A 62 -4.86 19.37 8.77
N ALA A 63 -3.94 20.07 9.43
CA ALA A 63 -2.57 20.23 8.95
C ALA A 63 -1.82 18.89 8.88
N LEU A 64 -1.92 18.06 9.93
CA LEU A 64 -1.35 16.70 9.96
C LEU A 64 -1.95 15.82 8.85
N TRP A 65 -3.26 15.91 8.64
CA TRP A 65 -3.93 15.18 7.57
C TRP A 65 -3.48 15.64 6.18
N GLY A 66 -3.27 16.95 5.97
CA GLY A 66 -2.72 17.50 4.73
C GLY A 66 -1.32 16.95 4.43
N VAL A 67 -0.45 16.85 5.45
CA VAL A 67 0.88 16.24 5.30
C VAL A 67 0.76 14.74 4.97
N ALA A 68 -0.16 14.02 5.62
CA ALA A 68 -0.40 12.60 5.33
C ALA A 68 -0.84 12.39 3.87
N LEU A 69 -1.77 13.21 3.37
CA LEU A 69 -2.24 13.15 1.98
C LEU A 69 -1.12 13.46 0.98
N ALA A 70 -0.32 14.49 1.24
CA ALA A 70 0.83 14.85 0.39
C ALA A 70 1.87 13.72 0.35
N GLY A 71 2.19 13.13 1.51
CA GLY A 71 3.11 11.99 1.62
C GLY A 71 2.59 10.76 0.90
N PHE A 72 1.30 10.44 1.05
CA PHE A 72 0.66 9.31 0.36
C PHE A 72 0.65 9.52 -1.17
N SER A 73 0.36 10.74 -1.63
CA SER A 73 0.36 11.10 -3.05
C SER A 73 1.76 10.95 -3.65
N TRP A 74 2.79 11.47 -2.96
CA TRP A 74 4.18 11.32 -3.34
C TRP A 74 4.62 9.85 -3.39
N PHE A 75 4.31 9.08 -2.34
CA PHE A 75 4.63 7.66 -2.28
C PHE A 75 3.99 6.89 -3.42
N THR A 76 2.72 7.16 -3.71
CA THR A 76 1.97 6.53 -4.81
C THR A 76 2.61 6.84 -6.16
N TRP A 77 2.98 8.10 -6.40
CA TRP A 77 3.68 8.50 -7.63
C TRP A 77 5.03 7.79 -7.79
N GLU A 78 5.83 7.77 -6.73
CA GLU A 78 7.13 7.08 -6.73
C GLU A 78 7.00 5.55 -6.87
N TYR A 79 5.95 4.96 -6.29
CA TYR A 79 5.62 3.55 -6.44
C TYR A 79 5.36 3.21 -7.91
N PHE A 80 4.47 3.94 -8.58
CA PHE A 80 4.16 3.69 -10.00
C PHE A 80 5.37 3.87 -10.93
N ARG A 81 6.34 4.72 -10.59
CA ARG A 81 7.60 4.84 -11.35
C ARG A 81 8.51 3.61 -11.26
N ARG A 82 8.29 2.72 -10.29
CA ARG A 82 9.15 1.55 -9.99
C ARG A 82 8.53 0.21 -10.41
N VAL A 83 7.21 0.17 -10.51
CA VAL A 83 6.41 -1.03 -10.77
C VAL A 83 6.37 -1.31 -12.26
N ASP A 84 6.35 -2.58 -12.64
CA ASP A 84 6.20 -3.00 -14.04
C ASP A 84 4.73 -3.28 -14.41
N GLU A 85 4.47 -3.51 -15.70
CA GLU A 85 3.10 -3.71 -16.22
C GLU A 85 2.44 -4.98 -15.64
N LEU A 86 3.22 -6.01 -15.34
CA LEU A 86 2.70 -7.26 -14.78
C LEU A 86 2.26 -7.07 -13.33
N ASP A 87 3.11 -6.45 -12.51
CA ASP A 87 2.78 -6.09 -11.13
C ASP A 87 1.60 -5.11 -11.09
N LEU A 88 1.51 -4.17 -12.04
CA LEU A 88 0.36 -3.26 -12.17
C LEU A 88 -0.93 -4.02 -12.46
N MET A 89 -0.89 -4.98 -13.38
CA MET A 89 -2.05 -5.79 -13.74
C MET A 89 -2.50 -6.69 -12.58
N ASP A 90 -1.56 -7.26 -11.83
CA ASP A 90 -1.87 -8.05 -10.63
C ASP A 90 -2.50 -7.19 -9.52
N ASN A 91 -1.98 -5.98 -9.30
CA ASN A 91 -2.59 -5.00 -8.40
C ASN A 91 -4.01 -4.61 -8.84
N LEU A 92 -4.22 -4.36 -10.14
CA LEU A 92 -5.52 -3.99 -10.67
C LEU A 92 -6.56 -5.09 -10.40
N TRP A 93 -6.21 -6.34 -10.68
CA TRP A 93 -7.10 -7.48 -10.41
C TRP A 93 -7.40 -7.64 -8.92
N ALA A 94 -6.37 -7.57 -8.07
CA ALA A 94 -6.55 -7.67 -6.62
C ALA A 94 -7.44 -6.55 -6.08
N ALA A 95 -7.23 -5.30 -6.54
CA ALA A 95 -8.01 -4.15 -6.16
C ALA A 95 -9.47 -4.26 -6.62
N ILE A 96 -9.73 -4.74 -7.85
CA ILE A 96 -11.09 -4.96 -8.37
C ILE A 96 -11.83 -6.01 -7.53
N ILE A 97 -11.18 -7.14 -7.22
CA ILE A 97 -11.79 -8.21 -6.40
C ILE A 97 -12.14 -7.66 -5.00
N ALA A 98 -11.20 -6.96 -4.36
CA ALA A 98 -11.43 -6.35 -3.06
C ALA A 98 -12.52 -5.28 -3.10
N PHE A 99 -12.57 -4.47 -4.15
CA PHE A 99 -13.61 -3.47 -4.35
C PHE A 99 -15.00 -4.12 -4.46
N TYR A 100 -15.15 -5.19 -5.25
CA TYR A 100 -16.42 -5.92 -5.32
C TYR A 100 -16.80 -6.57 -4.00
N PHE A 101 -15.82 -7.13 -3.27
CA PHE A 101 -16.07 -7.59 -1.90
C PHE A 101 -16.63 -6.47 -1.03
N TYR A 102 -15.99 -5.29 -1.00
CA TYR A 102 -16.45 -4.16 -0.18
C TYR A 102 -17.85 -3.68 -0.56
N VAL A 103 -18.10 -3.47 -1.86
CA VAL A 103 -19.37 -2.97 -2.40
C VAL A 103 -20.51 -3.95 -2.16
N LEU A 104 -20.25 -5.25 -2.01
CA LEU A 104 -21.27 -6.23 -1.66
C LEU A 104 -21.39 -6.41 -0.15
N ALA A 105 -20.27 -6.53 0.56
CA ALA A 105 -20.25 -6.85 1.99
C ALA A 105 -20.89 -5.74 2.83
N MET A 106 -20.56 -4.47 2.59
CA MET A 106 -21.06 -3.36 3.41
C MET A 106 -22.58 -3.17 3.26
N PRO A 107 -23.15 -3.03 2.05
CA PRO A 107 -24.60 -2.90 1.90
C PRO A 107 -25.36 -4.15 2.36
N SER A 108 -24.80 -5.34 2.18
CA SER A 108 -25.44 -6.58 2.64
C SER A 108 -25.49 -6.65 4.17
N TRP A 109 -24.40 -6.27 4.87
CA TRP A 109 -24.41 -6.21 6.33
C TRP A 109 -25.40 -5.16 6.81
N TRP A 110 -25.39 -3.97 6.21
CA TRP A 110 -26.34 -2.92 6.54
C TRP A 110 -27.80 -3.40 6.37
N LEU A 111 -28.14 -4.04 5.24
CA LEU A 111 -29.46 -4.63 5.01
C LEU A 111 -29.83 -5.67 6.09
N PHE A 112 -28.90 -6.55 6.47
CA PHE A 112 -29.16 -7.55 7.50
C PHE A 112 -29.32 -6.94 8.89
N ASN A 113 -28.65 -5.82 9.18
CA ASN A 113 -28.86 -5.08 10.41
C ASN A 113 -30.26 -4.45 10.45
N ASP A 114 -30.69 -3.82 9.36
CA ASP A 114 -32.05 -3.25 9.22
C ASP A 114 -33.16 -4.30 9.42
N LEU A 115 -32.91 -5.54 8.98
CA LEU A 115 -33.83 -6.67 9.17
C LEU A 115 -33.77 -7.29 10.57
N GLY A 116 -32.89 -6.81 11.46
CA GLY A 116 -32.66 -7.37 12.80
C GLY A 116 -31.95 -8.74 12.78
N LEU A 117 -31.29 -9.09 11.67
CA LEU A 117 -30.58 -10.35 11.47
C LEU A 117 -29.08 -10.27 11.81
N ALA A 118 -28.52 -9.07 11.87
CA ALA A 118 -27.10 -8.82 12.14
C ALA A 118 -26.90 -7.63 13.10
N PRO A 119 -25.77 -7.57 13.83
CA PRO A 119 -25.41 -6.39 14.62
C PRO A 119 -25.08 -5.20 13.73
N GLU A 120 -24.94 -4.02 14.35
CA GLU A 120 -24.54 -2.79 13.66
C GLU A 120 -23.23 -3.01 12.87
N PRO A 121 -23.14 -2.55 11.61
CA PRO A 121 -21.95 -2.75 10.80
C PRO A 121 -20.69 -2.13 11.42
N ASP A 122 -19.66 -2.96 11.61
CA ASP A 122 -18.34 -2.50 12.07
C ASP A 122 -17.46 -2.13 10.86
N HIS A 123 -17.19 -0.84 10.71
CA HIS A 123 -16.35 -0.30 9.63
C HIS A 123 -14.91 -0.81 9.67
N ILE A 124 -14.36 -1.08 10.86
CA ILE A 124 -13.01 -1.62 11.04
C ILE A 124 -12.97 -3.05 10.51
N VAL A 125 -13.97 -3.87 10.84
CA VAL A 125 -14.06 -5.25 10.35
C VAL A 125 -14.17 -5.29 8.83
N ILE A 126 -15.03 -4.46 8.24
CA ILE A 126 -15.17 -4.39 6.78
C ILE A 126 -13.88 -3.93 6.12
N TYR A 127 -13.23 -2.89 6.66
CA TYR A 127 -11.97 -2.38 6.13
C TYR A 127 -10.88 -3.46 6.12
N PHE A 128 -10.63 -4.12 7.26
CA PHE A 128 -9.61 -5.15 7.34
C PHE A 128 -9.95 -6.40 6.53
N SER A 129 -11.23 -6.79 6.45
CA SER A 129 -11.66 -7.90 5.60
C SER A 129 -11.41 -7.59 4.12
N THR A 130 -11.66 -6.35 3.69
CA THR A 130 -11.40 -5.90 2.31
C THR A 130 -9.91 -5.93 1.99
N VAL A 131 -9.07 -5.41 2.90
CA VAL A 131 -7.61 -5.45 2.78
C VAL A 131 -7.09 -6.90 2.74
N LEU A 132 -7.65 -7.79 3.58
CA LEU A 132 -7.31 -9.21 3.57
C LEU A 132 -7.65 -9.88 2.23
N VAL A 133 -8.86 -9.63 1.71
CA VAL A 133 -9.28 -10.14 0.39
C VAL A 133 -8.34 -9.65 -0.71
N MET A 134 -7.94 -8.37 -0.68
CA MET A 134 -6.96 -7.81 -1.61
C MET A 134 -5.63 -8.56 -1.54
N PHE A 135 -5.08 -8.80 -0.34
CA PHE A 135 -3.82 -9.52 -0.18
C PHE A 135 -3.90 -10.97 -0.61
N ILE A 136 -5.01 -11.66 -0.31
CA ILE A 136 -5.25 -13.03 -0.78
C ILE A 136 -5.28 -13.06 -2.30
N ALA A 137 -6.07 -12.18 -2.93
CA ALA A 137 -6.19 -12.11 -4.39
C ALA A 137 -4.83 -11.82 -5.05
N TYR A 138 -4.07 -10.85 -4.51
CA TYR A 138 -2.74 -10.55 -4.99
C TYR A 138 -1.77 -11.74 -4.83
N GLY A 139 -1.78 -12.38 -3.66
CA GLY A 139 -0.93 -13.53 -3.35
C GLY A 139 -1.19 -14.73 -4.27
N LEU A 140 -2.46 -15.07 -4.50
CA LEU A 140 -2.85 -16.15 -5.42
C LEU A 140 -2.31 -15.91 -6.83
N ARG A 141 -2.45 -14.67 -7.34
CA ARG A 141 -1.92 -14.31 -8.66
C ARG A 141 -0.41 -14.38 -8.72
N LYS A 142 0.29 -13.95 -7.67
CA LYS A 142 1.75 -14.03 -7.59
C LYS A 142 2.25 -15.47 -7.55
N LEU A 143 1.45 -16.40 -7.02
CA LEU A 143 1.71 -17.85 -7.03
C LEU A 143 1.33 -18.53 -8.36
N GLY A 144 0.80 -17.79 -9.34
CA GLY A 144 0.38 -18.32 -10.63
C GLY A 144 -1.01 -18.96 -10.64
N LEU A 145 -1.77 -18.84 -9.54
CA LEU A 145 -3.16 -19.28 -9.46
C LEU A 145 -4.03 -18.15 -10.04
N ARG A 146 -4.45 -18.32 -11.29
CA ARG A 146 -5.27 -17.37 -12.05
C ARG A 146 -6.66 -17.92 -12.30
#